data_AF-A0A9W9FG07-F1
#
_entry.id   AF-A0A9W9FG07-F1
#
_cell.length_a   1.000
_cell.length_b   1.000
_cell.length_c   1.000
_cell.angle_alpha   90.00
_cell.angle_beta   90.00
_cell.angle_gamma   90.00
#
_symmetry.space_group_name_H-M   'P 1'
#
loop_
_entity.id
_entity.type
_entity.pdbx_description
1 polymer ?
#
loop_
_entity_poly.entity_id
_entity_poly.type
_entity_poly.pdbx_seq_one_letter_code
_entity_poly.pdbx_strand_id
1 'polypeptide(L)'
;MALDSQISSHICGIIDKACEDQQSGIPEVTVVVVNKNGDELLAHSAGNWGKASKDSMTLDNIFWIASCTNMLVRIACMQLVEQGILKLDDGVPTENLCPELRSLKVLQPDGSCEEKKRAITLRMLLTHTAGFGYNFFNERLKQ
;
A
#
# COMPACT_ATOMS: atom_id res chain seq x y z
N MET A 1 18.33 20.11 7.27
CA MET A 1 19.77 19.79 7.25
C MET A 1 19.99 18.96 6.00
N ALA A 2 20.90 19.36 5.11
CA ALA A 2 21.20 18.59 3.90
C ALA A 2 21.77 17.22 4.27
N LEU A 3 21.52 16.21 3.44
CA LEU A 3 22.22 14.94 3.58
C LEU A 3 23.72 15.17 3.31
N ASP A 4 24.58 14.54 4.10
CA ASP A 4 26.01 14.58 3.88
C ASP A 4 26.36 13.99 2.49
N SER A 5 27.28 14.65 1.76
CA SER A 5 27.62 14.25 0.39
C SER A 5 28.21 12.84 0.29
N GLN A 6 28.94 12.41 1.31
CA GLN A 6 29.49 11.05 1.37
C GLN A 6 28.38 10.02 1.58
N ILE A 7 27.37 10.35 2.40
CA ILE A 7 26.17 9.50 2.58
C ILE A 7 25.36 9.43 1.28
N SER A 8 25.09 10.55 0.63
CA SER A 8 24.35 10.57 -0.64
C SER A 8 25.04 9.73 -1.72
N SER A 9 26.35 9.91 -1.89
CA SER A 9 27.13 9.11 -2.85
C SER A 9 27.14 7.63 -2.50
N HIS A 10 27.18 7.29 -1.21
CA HIS A 10 27.11 5.90 -0.77
C HIS A 10 25.75 5.26 -1.07
N ILE A 11 24.64 5.99 -0.84
CA ILE A 11 23.30 5.52 -1.16
C ILE A 11 23.13 5.33 -2.67
N CYS A 12 23.52 6.31 -3.49
CA CYS A 12 23.50 6.18 -4.95
C CYS A 12 24.30 4.95 -5.41
N GLY A 13 25.50 4.76 -4.90
CA GLY A 13 26.33 3.60 -5.24
C GLY A 13 25.70 2.25 -4.88
N ILE A 14 24.95 2.17 -3.77
CA ILE A 14 24.19 0.95 -3.42
C ILE A 14 23.06 0.71 -4.42
N ILE A 15 22.32 1.77 -4.79
CA ILE A 15 21.19 1.69 -5.72
C ILE A 15 21.66 1.29 -7.12
N ASP A 16 22.73 1.91 -7.61
CA ASP A 16 23.34 1.61 -8.91
C ASP A 16 23.81 0.15 -8.94
N LYS A 17 24.53 -0.27 -7.90
CA LYS A 17 25.04 -1.64 -7.78
C LYS A 17 23.92 -2.68 -7.76
N ALA A 18 22.80 -2.38 -7.11
CA ALA A 18 21.64 -3.28 -7.08
C ALA A 18 21.01 -3.51 -8.47
N CYS A 19 21.20 -2.55 -9.39
CA CYS A 19 20.67 -2.57 -10.75
C CYS A 19 21.73 -2.93 -11.82
N GLU A 20 22.96 -3.26 -11.45
CA GLU A 20 24.04 -3.61 -12.41
C GLU A 20 23.69 -4.85 -13.24
N ASP A 21 23.08 -5.87 -12.63
CA ASP A 21 22.64 -7.07 -13.33
C ASP A 21 21.18 -6.94 -13.81
N GLN A 22 21.03 -6.55 -15.07
CA GLN A 22 19.73 -6.39 -15.73
C GLN A 22 19.01 -7.72 -16.03
N GLN A 23 19.69 -8.86 -15.94
CA GLN A 23 19.12 -10.16 -16.26
C GLN A 23 18.54 -10.84 -15.01
N SER A 24 19.35 -10.93 -13.94
CA SER A 24 19.00 -11.66 -12.72
C SER A 24 18.82 -10.77 -11.48
N GLY A 25 19.29 -9.52 -11.55
CA GLY A 25 19.17 -8.52 -10.49
C GLY A 25 17.86 -7.74 -10.50
N ILE A 26 17.87 -6.60 -9.81
CA ILE A 26 16.74 -5.68 -9.77
C ILE A 26 16.75 -4.85 -11.06
N PRO A 27 15.68 -4.87 -11.87
CA PRO A 27 15.70 -4.19 -13.17
C PRO A 27 15.80 -2.66 -13.03
N GLU A 28 15.00 -2.11 -12.11
CA GLU A 28 14.99 -0.68 -11.78
C GLU A 28 14.74 -0.43 -10.30
N VAL A 29 15.26 0.69 -9.81
CA VAL A 29 14.95 1.24 -8.49
C VAL A 29 14.88 2.75 -8.58
N THR A 30 13.96 3.35 -7.82
CA THR A 30 13.96 4.79 -7.54
C THR A 30 13.85 5.01 -6.05
N VAL A 31 14.70 5.89 -5.51
CA VAL A 31 14.72 6.27 -4.10
C VAL A 31 14.62 7.77 -4.00
N VAL A 32 13.64 8.22 -3.20
CA VAL A 32 13.46 9.63 -2.85
C VAL A 32 13.47 9.76 -1.33
N VAL A 33 14.28 10.68 -0.82
CA VAL A 33 14.39 10.98 0.61
C VAL A 33 13.98 12.43 0.83
N VAL A 34 12.93 12.63 1.61
CA VAL A 34 12.41 13.96 1.97
C VAL A 34 12.48 14.15 3.48
N ASN A 35 12.77 15.37 3.91
CA ASN A 35 12.80 15.70 5.34
C ASN A 35 11.43 16.21 5.83
N LYS A 36 11.30 16.43 7.15
CA LYS A 36 10.06 16.91 7.78
C LYS A 36 9.59 18.31 7.30
N ASN A 37 10.49 19.11 6.72
CA ASN A 37 10.17 20.42 6.17
C ASN A 37 9.69 20.32 4.70
N GLY A 38 9.75 19.12 4.09
CA GLY A 38 9.43 18.90 2.68
C GLY A 38 10.62 19.09 1.74
N ASP A 39 11.83 19.32 2.25
CA ASP A 39 13.00 19.45 1.38
C ASP A 39 13.40 18.06 0.86
N GLU A 40 13.56 17.95 -0.46
CA GLU A 40 14.16 16.78 -1.09
C GLU A 40 15.66 16.75 -0.79
N LEU A 41 16.09 15.71 -0.09
CA LEU A 41 17.48 15.49 0.29
C LEU A 41 18.23 14.62 -0.72
N LEU A 42 17.51 13.76 -1.43
CA LEU A 42 18.03 12.83 -2.43
C LEU A 42 16.87 12.38 -3.32
N ALA A 43 17.08 12.36 -4.64
CA ALA A 43 16.25 11.64 -5.59
C ALA A 43 17.17 10.96 -6.60
N HIS A 44 17.12 9.62 -6.66
CA HIS A 44 18.00 8.83 -7.51
C HIS A 44 17.25 7.66 -8.12
N SER A 45 17.43 7.47 -9.43
CA SER A 45 16.88 6.37 -10.20
C SER A 45 18.02 5.61 -10.87
N ALA A 46 17.94 4.27 -10.84
CA ALA A 46 18.92 3.41 -11.49
C ALA A 46 18.23 2.25 -12.22
N GLY A 47 18.94 1.70 -13.22
CA GLY A 47 18.47 0.58 -14.04
C GLY A 47 17.71 1.02 -15.29
N ASN A 48 17.07 0.05 -15.95
CA ASN A 48 16.26 0.26 -17.15
C ASN A 48 14.79 0.05 -16.84
N TRP A 49 13.91 0.73 -17.57
CA TRP A 49 12.47 0.67 -17.36
C TRP A 49 11.87 -0.71 -17.73
N GLY A 50 11.80 -1.58 -16.74
CA GLY A 50 11.41 -2.97 -16.89
C GLY A 50 12.48 -3.81 -17.58
N LYS A 51 12.35 -5.14 -17.46
CA LYS A 51 13.30 -6.09 -18.06
C LYS A 51 13.35 -6.07 -19.59
N ALA A 52 12.31 -5.56 -20.25
CA ALA A 52 12.16 -5.60 -21.70
C ALA A 52 12.61 -4.29 -22.39
N SER A 53 12.70 -3.18 -21.66
CA SER A 53 13.16 -1.91 -22.24
C SER A 53 14.66 -1.71 -22.06
N LYS A 54 15.24 -0.90 -22.95
CA LYS A 54 16.59 -0.34 -22.79
C LYS A 54 16.54 1.12 -22.36
N ASP A 55 15.35 1.68 -22.19
CA ASP A 55 15.18 3.05 -21.74
C ASP A 55 15.63 3.14 -20.29
N SER A 56 16.49 4.12 -20.00
CA SER A 56 16.97 4.35 -18.64
C SER A 56 15.83 4.77 -17.72
N MET A 57 15.92 4.33 -16.48
CA MET A 57 14.99 4.73 -15.43
C MET A 57 15.12 6.22 -15.09
N THR A 58 13.98 6.89 -14.87
CA THR A 58 13.89 8.31 -14.50
C THR A 58 12.89 8.51 -13.36
N LEU A 59 12.91 9.68 -12.73
CA LEU A 59 11.97 10.03 -11.65
C LEU A 59 10.51 10.16 -12.12
N ASP A 60 10.29 10.37 -13.42
CA ASP A 60 8.96 10.60 -14.01
C ASP A 60 8.29 9.31 -14.50
N ASN A 61 8.96 8.16 -14.40
CA ASN A 61 8.39 6.88 -14.81
C ASN A 61 7.20 6.47 -13.91
N ILE A 62 6.16 5.90 -14.52
CA ILE A 62 4.89 5.58 -13.87
C ILE A 62 4.89 4.16 -13.33
N PHE A 63 4.85 4.01 -12.01
CA PHE A 63 4.78 2.71 -11.36
C PHE A 63 3.36 2.26 -11.03
N TRP A 64 3.13 0.96 -11.11
CA TRP A 64 1.98 0.35 -10.44
C TRP A 64 2.29 0.14 -8.95
N ILE A 65 1.76 1.00 -8.09
CA ILE A 65 2.07 1.02 -6.65
C ILE A 65 1.30 -0.02 -5.81
N ALA A 66 0.42 -0.81 -6.44
CA ALA A 66 -0.39 -1.86 -5.80
C ALA A 66 -0.98 -1.43 -4.43
N SER A 67 -0.72 -2.19 -3.37
CA SER A 67 -1.26 -1.97 -2.02
C SER A 67 -0.87 -0.63 -1.38
N CYS A 68 0.13 0.10 -1.88
CA CYS A 68 0.43 1.46 -1.41
C CYS A 68 -0.77 2.40 -1.60
N THR A 69 -1.68 2.08 -2.52
CA THR A 69 -2.97 2.77 -2.68
C THR A 69 -3.76 2.88 -1.37
N ASN A 70 -3.66 1.89 -0.47
CA ASN A 70 -4.34 1.93 0.83
C ASN A 70 -3.92 3.14 1.68
N MET A 71 -2.69 3.65 1.53
CA MET A 71 -2.25 4.86 2.23
C MET A 71 -3.09 6.07 1.80
N LEU A 72 -3.29 6.25 0.49
CA LEU A 72 -4.10 7.34 -0.06
C LEU A 72 -5.57 7.22 0.38
N VAL A 73 -6.12 6.01 0.31
CA VAL A 73 -7.50 5.73 0.76
C VAL A 73 -7.67 6.03 2.25
N ARG A 74 -6.71 5.62 3.09
CA ARG A 74 -6.74 5.90 4.53
C ARG A 74 -6.72 7.41 4.81
N ILE A 75 -5.88 8.18 4.12
CA ILE A 75 -5.85 9.64 4.25
C ILE A 75 -7.20 10.24 3.89
N ALA A 76 -7.79 9.85 2.75
CA ALA A 76 -9.11 10.33 2.33
C ALA A 76 -10.21 9.98 3.34
N CYS A 77 -10.21 8.75 3.87
CA CYS A 77 -11.14 8.37 4.93
C CYS A 77 -10.98 9.22 6.18
N MET A 78 -9.74 9.49 6.60
CA MET A 78 -9.47 10.32 7.78
C MET A 78 -9.89 11.79 7.58
N GLN A 79 -9.72 12.35 6.37
CA GLN A 79 -10.25 13.68 6.04
C GLN A 79 -11.78 13.75 6.18
N LEU A 80 -12.49 12.70 5.77
CA LEU A 80 -13.95 12.61 5.95
C LEU A 80 -14.38 12.38 7.41
N VAL A 81 -13.54 11.72 8.21
CA VAL A 81 -13.73 11.59 9.66
C VAL A 81 -13.55 12.96 10.34
N GLU A 82 -12.53 13.73 9.97
CA GLU A 82 -12.30 15.09 10.47
C GLU A 82 -13.46 16.03 10.14
N GLN A 83 -14.10 15.84 8.99
CA GLN A 83 -15.31 16.58 8.57
C GLN A 83 -16.60 16.08 9.26
N GLY A 84 -16.54 15.02 10.06
CA GLY A 84 -17.70 14.42 10.72
C GLY A 84 -18.64 13.62 9.79
N ILE A 85 -18.23 13.38 8.53
CA ILE A 85 -19.00 12.63 7.53
C ILE A 85 -18.92 11.13 7.81
N LEU A 86 -17.72 10.63 8.13
CA LEU A 86 -17.49 9.24 8.50
C LEU A 86 -17.25 9.10 10.01
N LYS A 87 -17.58 7.92 10.56
CA LYS A 87 -17.34 7.58 11.97
C LYS A 87 -16.47 6.33 12.06
N LEU A 88 -15.42 6.39 12.87
CA LEU A 88 -14.48 5.27 13.02
C LEU A 88 -15.08 4.07 13.75
N ASP A 89 -15.84 4.33 14.81
CA ASP A 89 -16.21 3.32 15.81
C ASP A 89 -17.69 2.91 15.76
N ASP A 90 -18.47 3.53 14.89
CA ASP A 90 -19.87 3.20 14.67
C ASP A 90 -20.02 2.42 13.36
N GLY A 91 -20.41 1.15 13.45
CA GLY A 91 -20.57 0.28 12.29
C GLY A 91 -21.86 0.51 11.50
N VAL A 92 -22.89 1.13 12.11
CA VAL A 92 -24.17 1.33 11.44
C VAL A 92 -24.04 2.25 10.22
N PRO A 93 -23.34 3.42 10.30
CA PRO A 93 -23.04 4.24 9.13
C PRO A 93 -22.21 3.50 8.07
N THR A 94 -21.20 2.72 8.48
CA THR A 94 -20.35 1.96 7.54
C THR A 94 -21.20 0.94 6.75
N GLU A 95 -22.05 0.19 7.44
CA GLU A 95 -22.94 -0.79 6.80
C GLU A 95 -24.13 -0.14 6.07
N ASN A 96 -24.47 1.13 6.35
CA ASN A 96 -25.42 1.89 5.52
C ASN A 96 -24.78 2.29 4.18
N LEU A 97 -23.52 2.68 4.20
CA LEU A 97 -22.76 3.05 2.99
C LEU A 97 -22.44 1.82 2.13
N CYS A 98 -22.13 0.69 2.77
CA CYS A 98 -21.85 -0.60 2.11
C CYS A 98 -22.80 -1.68 2.65
N PRO A 99 -24.06 -1.73 2.16
CA PRO A 99 -25.08 -2.67 2.63
C PRO A 99 -24.68 -4.14 2.53
N GLU A 100 -23.80 -4.50 1.59
CA GLU A 100 -23.25 -5.84 1.41
C GLU A 100 -22.51 -6.35 2.65
N LEU A 101 -21.93 -5.44 3.45
CA LEU A 101 -21.25 -5.78 4.71
C LEU A 101 -22.21 -6.34 5.75
N ARG A 102 -23.50 -6.02 5.66
CA ARG A 102 -24.54 -6.51 6.60
C ARG A 102 -24.76 -8.01 6.46
N SER A 103 -24.82 -8.47 5.22
CA SER A 103 -25.12 -9.87 4.88
C SER A 103 -23.90 -10.79 4.93
N LEU A 104 -22.71 -10.25 5.22
CA LEU A 104 -21.51 -11.07 5.31
C LEU A 104 -21.59 -12.08 6.45
N LYS A 105 -21.17 -13.30 6.12
CA LYS A 105 -21.01 -14.41 7.05
C LYS A 105 -19.54 -14.75 7.22
N VAL A 106 -19.22 -15.40 8.34
CA VAL A 106 -17.87 -15.86 8.67
C VAL A 106 -17.73 -17.31 8.24
N LEU A 107 -16.79 -17.58 7.33
CA LEU A 107 -16.45 -18.92 6.86
C LEU A 107 -15.68 -19.70 7.93
N GLN A 108 -16.21 -20.85 8.31
CA GLN A 108 -15.63 -21.74 9.32
C GLN A 108 -14.65 -22.75 8.71
N PRO A 109 -13.80 -23.40 9.54
CA PRO A 109 -12.88 -24.45 9.09
C PRO A 109 -13.54 -25.63 8.36
N ASP A 110 -14.77 -25.98 8.74
CA ASP A 110 -15.55 -27.08 8.13
C ASP A 110 -16.28 -26.68 6.83
N GLY A 111 -16.12 -25.42 6.39
CA GLY A 111 -16.79 -24.88 5.20
C GLY A 111 -18.19 -24.33 5.46
N SER A 112 -18.70 -24.43 6.69
CA SER A 112 -19.96 -23.78 7.07
C SER A 112 -19.80 -22.26 7.21
N CYS A 113 -20.92 -21.53 7.19
CA CYS A 113 -20.94 -20.07 7.34
C CYS A 113 -21.81 -19.69 8.55
N GLU A 114 -21.25 -18.89 9.46
CA GLU A 114 -21.98 -18.33 10.61
C GLU A 114 -22.20 -16.82 10.50
N GLU A 115 -23.20 -16.30 11.22
CA GLU A 115 -23.44 -14.86 11.26
C GLU A 115 -22.30 -14.12 11.97
N LYS A 116 -21.93 -12.94 11.46
CA LYS A 116 -20.93 -12.08 12.11
C LYS A 116 -21.45 -11.59 13.47
N LYS A 117 -20.56 -11.55 14.47
CA LYS A 117 -20.92 -11.23 15.87
C LYS A 117 -21.14 -9.74 16.15
N ARG A 118 -20.70 -8.85 15.25
CA ARG A 118 -20.82 -7.39 15.39
C ARG A 118 -20.82 -6.73 14.02
N ALA A 119 -21.33 -5.50 13.95
CA ALA A 119 -21.24 -4.69 12.76
C ALA A 119 -19.78 -4.36 12.42
N ILE A 120 -19.46 -4.30 11.13
CA ILE A 120 -18.12 -3.92 10.66
C ILE A 120 -17.98 -2.40 10.74
N THR A 121 -16.97 -1.91 11.46
CA THR A 121 -16.69 -0.48 11.57
C THR A 121 -15.66 -0.01 10.56
N LEU A 122 -15.65 1.30 10.25
CA LEU A 122 -14.60 1.90 9.44
C LEU A 122 -13.21 1.66 10.05
N ARG A 123 -13.05 1.75 11.38
CA ARG A 123 -11.77 1.45 12.04
C ARG A 123 -11.31 0.03 11.71
N MET A 124 -12.20 -0.96 11.78
CA MET A 124 -11.87 -2.35 11.48
C MET A 124 -11.39 -2.54 10.04
N LEU A 125 -11.97 -1.80 9.08
CA LEU A 125 -11.54 -1.80 7.68
C LEU A 125 -10.13 -1.17 7.55
N LEU A 126 -9.92 0.01 8.13
CA LEU A 126 -8.64 0.74 8.01
C LEU A 126 -7.48 0.02 8.73
N THR A 127 -7.76 -0.76 9.78
CA THR A 127 -6.76 -1.51 10.56
C THR A 127 -6.67 -2.99 10.20
N HIS A 128 -7.39 -3.46 9.17
CA HIS A 128 -7.44 -4.88 8.78
C HIS A 128 -7.84 -5.85 9.91
N THR A 129 -8.79 -5.45 10.76
CA THR A 129 -9.31 -6.28 11.86
C THR A 129 -10.78 -6.69 11.65
N ALA A 130 -11.33 -6.43 10.47
CA ALA A 130 -12.70 -6.82 10.11
C ALA A 130 -12.86 -8.33 9.82
N GLY A 131 -11.76 -9.09 9.70
CA GLY A 131 -11.78 -10.53 9.46
C GLY A 131 -11.73 -10.93 7.98
N PHE A 132 -11.55 -9.97 7.06
CA PHE A 132 -11.37 -10.25 5.64
C PHE A 132 -10.04 -10.95 5.36
N GLY A 133 -10.06 -11.88 4.40
CA GLY A 133 -8.87 -12.53 3.85
C GLY A 133 -8.80 -12.33 2.34
N TYR A 134 -7.67 -12.70 1.76
CA TYR A 134 -7.48 -12.77 0.32
C TYR A 134 -7.47 -14.22 -0.15
N ASN A 135 -8.07 -14.48 -1.31
CA ASN A 135 -8.11 -15.81 -1.93
C ASN A 135 -6.72 -16.37 -2.25
N PHE A 136 -5.74 -15.53 -2.55
CA PHE A 136 -4.35 -15.93 -2.77
C PHE A 136 -3.58 -16.23 -1.48
N PHE A 137 -4.16 -15.94 -0.30
CA PHE A 137 -3.62 -16.34 1.01
C PHE A 137 -4.46 -17.41 1.71
N ASN A 138 -5.66 -17.72 1.21
CA ASN A 138 -6.54 -18.72 1.82
C ASN A 138 -7.29 -19.50 0.73
N GLU A 139 -6.96 -20.78 0.58
CA GLU A 139 -7.61 -21.68 -0.38
C GLU A 139 -9.13 -21.75 -0.20
N ARG A 140 -9.63 -21.63 1.04
CA ARG A 140 -11.07 -21.70 1.32
C ARG A 140 -11.85 -20.50 0.76
N LEU A 141 -11.15 -19.42 0.39
CA LEU A 141 -11.74 -18.22 -0.23
C LEU A 141 -11.64 -18.25 -1.77
N LYS A 142 -11.04 -19.29 -2.36
CA LYS A 142 -11.07 -19.53 -3.81
C LYS A 142 -12.35 -20.30 -4.15
N GLN A 143 -13.46 -19.60 -4.20
CA GLN A 143 -14.71 -20.14 -4.76
C GLN A 143 -14.72 -19.99 -6.27
#